data_AF-A0A354HQZ0-F1
#
_entry.id   AF-A0A354HQZ0-F1
#
_cell.length_a   1.000
_cell.length_b   1.000
_cell.length_c   1.000
_cell.angle_alpha   90.00
_cell.angle_beta   90.00
_cell.angle_gamma   90.00
#
_symmetry.space_group_name_H-M   'P 1'
#
loop_
_entity.id
_entity.type
_entity.pdbx_description
1 polymer ?
#
loop_
_entity_poly.entity_id
_entity_poly.type
_entity_poly.pdbx_seq_one_letter_code
_entity_poly.pdbx_strand_id
1 'polypeptide(L)'
;THEDLQKRIMKIREDVRYADSQDRQFMLSDLAFLLEDEARLGTRIQGMGAGQSSPYFSKLVSDEAIYISKYLSDPDNNVVKYTSPIAVLRYKEVGQVGKVNGIAHRIREKQVLDIQKSTLKRLEYTDIDTAFAYDGNKVVFPQKQSRDLPVSKASLDTLVTEIAETSEAKKYVLGEIITKMREEQDSVMRAPYQGVTLVKGAAGSGKTNIAFHRIVYLTSEYPEEFRQQAIAVFCYNVALKKYLSNMLVELNIPQVQVFSIDEWIYTILRQVTNIGWPNYDEDPWTKITKTRKEILPILNAFYNENKSQLI
;
A
#
# COMPACT_ATOMS: atom_id res chain seq x y z
N THR A 1 25.91 12.42 4.40
CA THR A 1 24.70 13.20 4.06
C THR A 1 24.14 12.73 2.71
N HIS A 2 22.93 13.12 2.28
CA HIS A 2 22.39 12.72 0.97
C HIS A 2 23.33 13.13 -0.19
N GLU A 3 23.94 14.31 -0.10
CA GLU A 3 24.95 14.78 -1.06
C GLU A 3 26.22 13.90 -1.09
N ASP A 4 26.70 13.45 0.07
CA ASP A 4 27.87 12.55 0.13
C ASP A 4 27.57 11.20 -0.52
N LEU A 5 26.35 10.69 -0.34
CA LEU A 5 25.92 9.44 -0.96
C LEU A 5 25.85 9.57 -2.49
N GLN A 6 25.29 10.67 -2.99
CA GLN A 6 25.25 10.96 -4.43
C GLN A 6 26.64 11.06 -5.04
N LYS A 7 27.58 11.74 -4.35
CA LYS A 7 28.99 11.81 -4.77
C LYS A 7 29.61 10.41 -4.85
N ARG A 8 29.31 9.54 -3.88
CA ARG A 8 29.83 8.16 -3.84
C ARG A 8 29.27 7.30 -4.98
N ILE A 9 27.97 7.42 -5.26
CA ILE A 9 27.32 6.75 -6.40
C ILE A 9 27.92 7.21 -7.73
N MET A 10 28.13 8.52 -7.88
CA MET A 10 28.71 9.09 -9.10
C MET A 10 30.13 8.59 -9.33
N LYS A 11 30.95 8.53 -8.27
CA LYS A 11 32.30 7.98 -8.31
C LYS A 11 32.31 6.50 -8.71
N ILE A 12 31.51 5.64 -8.06
CA ILE A 12 31.46 4.21 -8.41
C ILE A 12 30.93 4.02 -9.85
N ARG A 13 29.96 4.81 -10.30
CA ARG A 13 29.49 4.78 -11.70
C ARG A 13 30.59 5.13 -12.71
N GLU A 14 31.53 5.99 -12.34
CA GLU A 14 32.68 6.33 -13.15
C GLU A 14 33.70 5.19 -13.14
N ASP A 15 34.04 4.68 -11.95
CA ASP A 15 35.01 3.59 -11.76
C ASP A 15 34.57 2.30 -12.48
N VAL A 16 33.28 1.95 -12.47
CA VAL A 16 32.70 0.79 -13.19
C VAL A 16 32.94 0.84 -14.71
N ARG A 17 33.09 2.03 -15.30
CA ARG A 17 33.35 2.15 -16.74
C ARG A 17 34.74 1.67 -17.11
N TYR A 18 35.70 1.81 -16.19
CA TYR A 18 37.12 1.50 -16.40
C TYR A 18 37.57 0.21 -15.69
N ALA A 19 36.72 -0.40 -14.89
CA ALA A 19 37.00 -1.64 -14.17
C ALA A 19 37.11 -2.87 -15.10
N ASP A 20 37.97 -3.82 -14.73
CA ASP A 20 38.05 -5.12 -15.36
C ASP A 20 36.83 -6.01 -15.01
N SER A 21 36.74 -7.21 -15.60
CA SER A 21 35.56 -8.07 -15.44
C SER A 21 35.32 -8.57 -14.02
N GLN A 22 36.36 -8.78 -13.20
CA GLN A 22 36.20 -9.27 -11.83
C GLN A 22 35.83 -8.12 -10.90
N ASP A 23 36.55 -7.00 -11.00
CA ASP A 23 36.30 -5.81 -10.18
C ASP A 23 34.95 -5.16 -10.51
N ARG A 24 34.54 -5.19 -11.79
CA ARG A 24 33.22 -4.68 -12.22
C ARG A 24 32.07 -5.40 -11.50
N GLN A 25 32.18 -6.70 -11.24
CA GLN A 25 31.12 -7.44 -10.58
C GLN A 25 30.95 -7.01 -9.12
N PHE A 26 32.05 -6.80 -8.40
CA PHE A 26 32.04 -6.26 -7.04
C PHE A 26 31.52 -4.83 -7.01
N MET A 27 32.01 -3.96 -7.89
CA MET A 27 31.57 -2.56 -7.96
C MET A 27 30.09 -2.42 -8.33
N LEU A 28 29.55 -3.29 -9.19
CA LEU A 28 28.12 -3.30 -9.52
C LEU A 28 27.26 -3.72 -8.32
N SER A 29 27.74 -4.65 -7.50
CA SER A 29 27.08 -5.03 -6.24
C SER A 29 27.08 -3.86 -5.25
N ASP A 30 28.22 -3.19 -5.09
CA ASP A 30 28.36 -2.04 -4.18
C ASP A 30 27.51 -0.85 -4.67
N LEU A 31 27.47 -0.63 -5.99
CA LEU A 31 26.58 0.35 -6.62
C LEU A 31 25.11 0.03 -6.38
N ALA A 32 24.70 -1.24 -6.49
CA ALA A 32 23.33 -1.64 -6.21
C ALA A 32 22.93 -1.35 -4.76
N PHE A 33 23.83 -1.61 -3.80
CA PHE A 33 23.62 -1.28 -2.39
C PHE A 33 23.49 0.23 -2.16
N LEU A 34 24.38 1.04 -2.75
CA LEU A 34 24.31 2.50 -2.62
C LEU A 34 23.05 3.08 -3.25
N LEU A 35 22.62 2.56 -4.41
CA LEU A 35 21.36 2.97 -5.05
C LEU A 35 20.14 2.61 -4.19
N GLU A 36 20.21 1.49 -3.46
CA GLU A 36 19.17 1.11 -2.49
C GLU A 36 19.13 2.09 -1.31
N ASP A 37 20.28 2.45 -0.75
CA ASP A 37 20.38 3.42 0.33
C ASP A 37 19.95 4.83 -0.12
N GLU A 38 20.26 5.23 -1.35
CA GLU A 38 19.82 6.50 -1.94
C GLU A 38 18.30 6.55 -2.06
N ALA A 39 17.70 5.48 -2.56
CA ALA A 39 16.26 5.39 -2.67
C ALA A 39 15.59 5.45 -1.29
N ARG A 40 16.13 4.71 -0.29
CA ARG A 40 15.64 4.76 1.10
C ARG A 40 15.73 6.17 1.69
N LEU A 41 16.84 6.87 1.47
CA LEU A 41 17.06 8.25 1.95
C LEU A 41 16.16 9.25 1.23
N GLY A 42 16.03 9.17 -0.09
CA GLY A 42 15.12 10.01 -0.87
C GLY A 42 13.68 9.83 -0.43
N THR A 43 13.28 8.58 -0.21
CA THR A 43 11.99 8.20 0.38
C THR A 43 11.78 8.84 1.74
N ARG A 44 12.79 8.81 2.62
CA ARG A 44 12.72 9.42 3.95
C ARG A 44 12.61 10.94 3.88
N ILE A 45 13.38 11.60 3.02
CA ILE A 45 13.35 13.07 2.84
C ILE A 45 11.99 13.53 2.31
N GLN A 46 11.46 12.85 1.29
CA GLN A 46 10.14 13.15 0.73
C GLN A 46 9.02 12.97 1.78
N GLY A 47 9.09 11.89 2.56
CA GLY A 47 8.17 11.63 3.67
C GLY A 47 8.25 12.68 4.77
N MET A 48 9.44 13.19 5.10
CA MET A 48 9.63 14.26 6.09
C MET A 48 9.04 15.59 5.61
N GLY A 49 9.21 15.95 4.33
CA GLY A 49 8.61 17.15 3.75
C GLY A 49 7.07 17.13 3.80
N ALA A 50 6.46 16.02 3.38
CA ALA A 50 5.01 15.84 3.48
C ALA A 50 4.54 15.80 4.95
N GLY A 51 5.30 15.12 5.81
CA GLY A 51 5.05 14.98 7.24
C GLY A 51 5.07 16.31 8.01
N GLN A 52 5.93 17.27 7.65
CA GLN A 52 5.91 18.60 8.30
C GLN A 52 4.57 19.32 8.15
N SER A 53 3.87 19.13 7.02
CA SER A 53 2.59 19.77 6.75
C SER A 53 1.38 19.07 7.38
N SER A 54 1.53 17.79 7.73
CA SER A 54 0.49 16.92 8.29
C SER A 54 1.16 15.79 9.08
N PRO A 55 1.62 16.07 10.32
CA PRO A 55 2.51 15.18 11.04
C PRO A 55 1.84 13.87 11.45
N TYR A 56 0.57 13.94 11.86
CA TYR A 56 -0.26 12.79 12.16
C TYR A 56 -1.72 13.10 11.83
N PHE A 57 -2.50 12.06 11.57
CA PHE A 57 -3.94 12.17 11.29
C PHE A 57 -4.79 11.51 12.36
N SER A 58 -4.17 10.77 13.29
CA SER A 58 -4.86 10.21 14.44
C SER A 58 -3.93 10.19 15.64
N LYS A 59 -4.48 10.49 16.82
CA LYS A 59 -3.83 10.34 18.12
C LYS A 59 -4.67 9.37 18.95
N LEU A 60 -4.02 8.47 19.64
CA LEU A 60 -4.65 7.53 20.57
C LEU A 60 -3.90 7.61 21.90
N VAL A 61 -4.62 7.58 23.01
CA VAL A 61 -4.01 7.46 24.33
C VAL A 61 -4.45 6.14 24.94
N SER A 62 -3.48 5.29 25.23
CA SER A 62 -3.67 4.10 26.07
C SER A 62 -3.00 4.35 27.41
N ASP A 63 -1.81 3.76 27.63
CA ASP A 63 -0.94 4.12 28.75
C ASP A 63 -0.02 5.28 28.37
N GLU A 64 0.36 5.35 27.09
CA GLU A 64 1.05 6.46 26.47
C GLU A 64 0.25 7.02 25.29
N ALA A 65 0.60 8.23 24.87
CA ALA A 65 0.08 8.83 23.65
C ALA A 65 0.83 8.26 22.43
N ILE A 66 0.08 7.76 21.46
CA ILE A 66 0.57 7.22 20.20
C ILE A 66 0.01 8.07 19.07
N TYR A 67 0.88 8.59 18.21
CA TYR A 67 0.52 9.42 17.07
C TYR A 67 0.66 8.61 15.78
N ILE A 68 -0.39 8.55 14.98
CA ILE A 68 -0.39 7.77 13.73
C ILE A 68 -0.24 8.71 12.54
N SER A 69 0.85 8.53 11.80
CA SER A 69 1.19 9.28 10.60
C SER A 69 1.01 8.46 9.33
N LYS A 70 0.75 9.17 8.22
CA LYS A 70 0.79 8.58 6.88
C LYS A 70 2.23 8.38 6.38
N TYR A 71 3.14 9.25 6.81
CA TYR A 71 4.43 9.44 6.14
C TYR A 71 5.63 9.11 7.02
N LEU A 72 5.56 9.49 8.31
CA LEU A 72 6.72 9.44 9.20
C LEU A 72 6.58 8.42 10.32
N SER A 73 7.73 7.99 10.83
CA SER A 73 7.87 7.28 12.09
C SER A 73 8.95 8.00 12.88
N ASP A 74 8.66 8.31 14.13
CA ASP A 74 9.55 8.99 15.06
C ASP A 74 9.38 8.35 16.44
N PRO A 75 10.26 7.40 16.80
CA PRO A 75 10.18 6.69 18.08
C PRO A 75 10.29 7.63 19.30
N ASP A 76 11.07 8.71 19.20
CA ASP A 76 11.32 9.61 20.33
C ASP A 76 10.05 10.40 20.71
N ASN A 77 9.17 10.61 19.73
CA ASN A 77 7.91 11.34 19.90
C ASN A 77 6.67 10.43 19.82
N ASN A 78 6.84 9.10 19.94
CA ASN A 78 5.77 8.10 19.81
C ASN A 78 4.94 8.25 18.51
N VAL A 79 5.57 8.68 17.41
CA VAL A 79 4.92 8.74 16.10
C VAL A 79 5.20 7.46 15.32
N VAL A 80 4.12 6.80 14.89
CA VAL A 80 4.18 5.55 14.15
C VAL A 80 3.50 5.68 12.79
N LYS A 81 3.96 4.92 11.80
CA LYS A 81 3.27 4.83 10.51
C LYS A 81 1.94 4.10 10.64
N TYR A 82 0.96 4.45 9.79
CA TYR A 82 -0.34 3.79 9.70
C TYR A 82 -0.27 2.29 9.35
N THR A 83 0.86 1.85 8.78
CA THR A 83 1.17 0.45 8.49
C THR A 83 1.60 -0.34 9.72
N SER A 84 2.06 0.32 10.79
CA SER A 84 2.48 -0.36 12.00
C SER A 84 1.35 -1.23 12.59
N PRO A 85 1.65 -2.39 13.21
CA PRO A 85 0.65 -3.24 13.86
C PRO A 85 -0.15 -2.49 14.93
N ILE A 86 0.49 -1.58 15.67
CA ILE A 86 -0.18 -0.80 16.72
C ILE A 86 -1.23 0.17 16.16
N ALA A 87 -1.09 0.57 14.89
CA ALA A 87 -2.02 1.49 14.24
C ALA A 87 -3.40 0.87 13.96
N VAL A 88 -3.60 -0.43 14.17
CA VAL A 88 -4.93 -1.10 14.14
C VAL A 88 -5.84 -0.56 15.25
N LEU A 89 -5.25 -0.15 16.38
CA LEU A 89 -5.99 0.39 17.52
C LEU A 89 -6.82 1.64 17.17
N ARG A 90 -6.53 2.33 16.07
CA ARG A 90 -7.30 3.48 15.60
C ARG A 90 -8.75 3.16 15.23
N TYR A 91 -9.07 1.89 14.99
CA TYR A 91 -10.44 1.46 14.73
C TYR A 91 -11.20 1.10 16.00
N LYS A 92 -10.51 0.95 17.14
CA LYS A 92 -11.15 0.75 18.44
C LYS A 92 -11.77 2.04 18.97
N GLU A 93 -12.82 1.85 19.77
CA GLU A 93 -13.49 2.94 20.48
C GLU A 93 -12.88 3.17 21.85
N VAL A 94 -13.14 4.34 22.42
CA VAL A 94 -12.73 4.65 23.79
C VAL A 94 -13.42 3.69 24.76
N GLY A 95 -12.65 3.16 25.71
CA GLY A 95 -13.09 2.16 26.67
C GLY A 95 -12.81 0.72 26.22
N GLN A 96 -12.69 0.47 24.91
CA GLN A 96 -12.36 -0.86 24.37
C GLN A 96 -10.88 -1.20 24.56
N VAL A 97 -10.60 -2.51 24.57
CA VAL A 97 -9.25 -3.05 24.67
C VAL A 97 -8.89 -3.72 23.35
N GLY A 98 -7.80 -3.28 22.73
CA GLY A 98 -7.19 -3.94 21.58
C GLY A 98 -5.90 -4.65 21.97
N LYS A 99 -5.63 -5.83 21.40
CA LYS A 99 -4.38 -6.55 21.62
C LYS A 99 -3.46 -6.39 20.43
N VAL A 100 -2.22 -5.99 20.67
CA VAL A 100 -1.17 -5.87 19.65
C VAL A 100 0.07 -6.57 20.19
N ASN A 101 0.62 -7.53 19.44
CA ASN A 101 1.79 -8.31 19.86
C ASN A 101 1.66 -8.94 21.27
N GLY A 102 0.44 -9.36 21.64
CA GLY A 102 0.13 -9.93 22.96
C GLY A 102 -0.11 -8.90 24.08
N ILE A 103 0.20 -7.62 23.86
CA ILE A 103 0.00 -6.54 24.83
C ILE A 103 -1.41 -5.96 24.68
N ALA A 104 -2.12 -5.82 25.80
CA ALA A 104 -3.46 -5.24 25.84
C ALA A 104 -3.39 -3.72 26.01
N HIS A 105 -3.95 -2.98 25.07
CA HIS A 105 -4.04 -1.52 25.08
C HIS A 105 -5.50 -1.10 25.28
N ARG A 106 -5.78 -0.40 26.37
CA ARG A 106 -7.12 0.16 26.64
C ARG A 106 -7.16 1.60 26.17
N ILE A 107 -8.02 1.89 25.20
CA ILE A 107 -8.14 3.24 24.65
C ILE A 107 -8.85 4.14 25.66
N ARG A 108 -8.19 5.22 26.08
CA ARG A 108 -8.72 6.23 27.02
C ARG A 108 -9.17 7.51 26.31
N GLU A 109 -8.43 7.89 25.28
CA GLU A 109 -8.69 9.08 24.46
C GLU A 109 -8.37 8.75 23.00
N LYS A 110 -9.14 9.34 22.10
CA LYS A 110 -8.96 9.22 20.66
C LYS A 110 -9.19 10.56 19.99
N GLN A 111 -8.29 10.89 19.06
CA GLN A 111 -8.43 12.02 18.16
C GLN A 111 -8.25 11.58 16.71
N VAL A 112 -9.09 12.10 15.82
CA VAL A 112 -8.95 11.95 14.37
C VAL A 112 -8.91 13.34 13.77
N LEU A 113 -7.86 13.63 13.00
CA LEU A 113 -7.54 14.96 12.50
C LEU A 113 -7.44 14.93 10.97
N ASP A 114 -7.95 15.98 10.35
CA ASP A 114 -7.65 16.32 8.96
C ASP A 114 -6.87 17.62 8.95
N ILE A 115 -5.57 17.52 8.67
CA ILE A 115 -4.65 18.65 8.58
C ILE A 115 -4.21 18.78 7.13
N GLN A 116 -4.48 19.94 6.55
CA GLN A 116 -4.11 20.28 5.18
C GLN A 116 -3.25 21.54 5.17
N LYS A 117 -2.05 21.43 4.60
CA LYS A 117 -1.08 22.55 4.53
C LYS A 117 -0.89 23.23 5.90
N SER A 118 -0.63 22.43 6.93
CA SER A 118 -0.43 22.89 8.32
C SER A 118 -1.64 23.57 8.97
N THR A 119 -2.82 23.49 8.36
CA THR A 119 -4.07 24.02 8.93
C THR A 119 -5.02 22.89 9.28
N LEU A 120 -5.52 22.89 10.52
CA LEU A 120 -6.55 21.94 10.96
C LEU A 120 -7.89 22.24 10.27
N LYS A 121 -8.39 21.29 9.49
CA LYS A 121 -9.67 21.37 8.79
C LYS A 121 -10.79 20.65 9.53
N ARG A 122 -10.47 19.52 10.16
CA ARG A 122 -11.43 18.75 10.96
C ARG A 122 -10.72 18.11 12.13
N LEU A 123 -11.40 18.05 13.26
CA LEU A 123 -10.96 17.31 14.45
C LEU A 123 -12.16 16.58 15.03
N GLU A 124 -12.01 15.30 15.30
CA GLU A 124 -12.94 14.53 16.11
C GLU A 124 -12.20 14.10 17.36
N TYR A 125 -12.79 14.38 18.51
CA TYR A 125 -12.24 14.06 19.82
C TYR A 125 -13.23 13.20 20.58
N THR A 126 -12.73 12.17 21.25
CA THR A 126 -13.53 11.35 22.16
C THR A 126 -12.66 10.89 23.31
N ASP A 127 -13.17 11.05 24.52
CA ASP A 127 -12.68 10.40 25.73
C ASP A 127 -13.85 9.78 26.51
N ILE A 128 -13.59 9.34 27.75
CA ILE A 128 -14.58 8.65 28.56
C ILE A 128 -15.76 9.55 28.97
N ASP A 129 -15.55 10.86 29.07
CA ASP A 129 -16.51 11.83 29.60
C ASP A 129 -17.11 12.70 28.49
N THR A 130 -16.33 12.99 27.45
CA THR A 130 -16.57 14.04 26.46
C THR A 130 -16.35 13.53 25.04
N ALA A 131 -17.21 13.97 24.12
CA ALA A 131 -16.98 13.83 22.70
C ALA A 131 -17.34 15.15 22.01
N PHE A 132 -16.53 15.58 21.05
CA PHE A 132 -16.82 16.74 20.21
C PHE A 132 -16.21 16.59 18.83
N ALA A 133 -16.80 17.28 17.86
CA ALA A 133 -16.28 17.37 16.51
C ALA A 133 -16.17 18.83 16.08
N TYR A 134 -15.04 19.19 15.50
CA TYR A 134 -14.77 20.47 14.87
C TYR A 134 -14.71 20.29 13.36
N ASP A 135 -15.46 21.10 12.62
CA ASP A 135 -15.57 21.03 11.15
C ASP A 135 -14.79 22.14 10.41
N GLY A 136 -13.94 22.88 11.12
CA GLY A 136 -13.21 24.02 10.57
C GLY A 136 -13.87 25.37 10.86
N ASN A 137 -15.15 25.39 11.26
CA ASN A 137 -15.87 26.61 11.59
C ASN A 137 -16.53 26.55 12.98
N LYS A 138 -17.09 25.40 13.37
CA LYS A 138 -17.84 25.24 14.62
C LYS A 138 -17.49 23.93 15.32
N VAL A 139 -17.73 23.91 16.63
CA VAL A 139 -17.64 22.72 17.47
C VAL A 139 -19.05 22.20 17.73
N VAL A 140 -19.24 20.89 17.53
CA VAL A 140 -20.49 20.17 17.78
C VAL A 140 -20.22 19.11 18.83
N PHE A 141 -21.07 19.02 19.85
CA PHE A 141 -21.02 18.00 20.88
C PHE A 141 -22.08 16.94 20.57
N PRO A 142 -21.72 15.80 19.96
CA PRO A 142 -22.68 14.74 19.71
C PRO A 142 -23.21 14.19 21.04
N GLN A 143 -24.52 14.04 21.19
CA GLN A 143 -25.08 13.30 22.32
C GLN A 143 -24.68 11.83 22.18
N LYS A 144 -24.01 11.26 23.20
CA LYS A 144 -23.67 9.83 23.27
C LYS A 144 -24.97 8.99 23.20
N GLN A 145 -25.40 8.59 22.02
CA GLN A 145 -26.41 7.55 21.84
C GLN A 145 -25.70 6.28 21.37
N SER A 146 -25.42 5.40 22.32
CA SER A 146 -24.91 4.06 22.08
C SER A 146 -26.04 3.19 21.53
N ARG A 147 -26.00 2.85 20.24
CA ARG A 147 -26.68 1.66 19.74
C ARG A 147 -25.66 0.83 18.98
N ASP A 148 -25.23 -0.26 19.60
CA ASP A 148 -24.54 -1.35 18.90
C ASP A 148 -25.48 -1.88 17.82
N LEU A 149 -25.30 -1.41 16.59
CA LEU A 149 -26.04 -1.91 15.43
C LEU A 149 -25.27 -3.13 14.90
N PRO A 150 -25.84 -4.35 14.94
CA PRO A 150 -25.22 -5.51 14.31
C PRO A 150 -25.29 -5.34 12.79
N VAL A 151 -24.25 -4.73 12.21
CA VAL A 151 -24.18 -4.49 10.77
C VAL A 151 -23.78 -5.79 10.06
N SER A 152 -24.78 -6.56 9.59
CA SER A 152 -24.64 -7.60 8.58
C SER A 152 -24.87 -7.02 7.17
N LYS A 153 -24.30 -7.63 6.11
CA LYS A 153 -24.48 -7.18 4.71
C LYS A 153 -25.96 -7.09 4.27
N ALA A 154 -26.81 -7.97 4.80
CA ALA A 154 -28.24 -7.96 4.50
C ALA A 154 -28.99 -6.84 5.27
N SER A 155 -28.47 -6.42 6.42
CA SER A 155 -29.05 -5.35 7.25
C SER A 155 -28.75 -3.95 6.72
N LEU A 156 -27.71 -3.77 5.90
CA LEU A 156 -27.32 -2.46 5.37
C LEU A 156 -28.35 -1.85 4.41
N ASP A 157 -28.93 -2.66 3.52
CA ASP A 157 -29.95 -2.16 2.57
C ASP A 157 -31.24 -1.75 3.30
N THR A 158 -31.66 -2.52 4.32
CA THR A 158 -32.85 -2.26 5.12
C THR A 158 -32.68 -1.06 6.06
N LEU A 159 -31.50 -0.90 6.69
CA LEU A 159 -31.21 0.21 7.61
C LEU A 159 -31.11 1.57 6.90
N VAL A 160 -30.60 1.60 5.67
CA VAL A 160 -30.57 2.83 4.85
C VAL A 160 -31.99 3.27 4.45
N THR A 161 -32.93 2.33 4.31
CA THR A 161 -34.32 2.64 3.98
C THR A 161 -35.16 3.04 5.20
N GLU A 162 -34.95 2.44 6.38
CA GLU A 162 -35.79 2.69 7.57
C GLU A 162 -35.33 3.89 8.46
N ILE A 163 -34.04 4.24 8.51
CA ILE A 163 -33.52 5.22 9.50
C ILE A 163 -33.53 6.69 8.98
N ALA A 164 -34.05 6.92 7.78
CA ALA A 164 -33.65 8.02 6.94
C ALA A 164 -34.63 9.21 6.83
N GLU A 165 -35.29 9.63 7.92
CA GLU A 165 -36.16 10.83 7.88
C GLU A 165 -35.44 12.15 8.22
N THR A 166 -34.29 12.13 8.90
CA THR A 166 -33.53 13.36 9.24
C THR A 166 -32.11 13.36 8.68
N SER A 167 -31.60 14.56 8.35
CA SER A 167 -30.28 14.77 7.74
C SER A 167 -29.11 14.40 8.66
N GLU A 168 -29.29 14.54 9.98
CA GLU A 168 -28.29 14.17 10.97
C GLU A 168 -28.16 12.65 11.12
N ALA A 169 -29.27 11.92 11.22
CA ALA A 169 -29.26 10.45 11.30
C ALA A 169 -28.57 9.81 10.07
N LYS A 170 -28.81 10.33 8.85
CA LYS A 170 -28.11 9.90 7.64
C LYS A 170 -26.59 10.10 7.71
N LYS A 171 -26.13 11.21 8.31
CA LYS A 171 -24.70 11.52 8.43
C LYS A 171 -24.00 10.56 9.39
N TYR A 172 -24.64 10.20 10.50
CA TYR A 172 -24.10 9.24 11.47
C TYR A 172 -23.98 7.83 10.88
N VAL A 173 -25.07 7.31 10.29
CA VAL A 173 -25.08 5.96 9.68
C VAL A 173 -24.04 5.84 8.55
N LEU A 174 -23.93 6.87 7.69
CA LEU A 174 -22.92 6.87 6.64
C LEU A 174 -21.49 6.91 7.20
N GLY A 175 -21.27 7.63 8.31
CA GLY A 175 -20.00 7.68 9.02
C GLY A 175 -19.58 6.32 9.59
N GLU A 176 -20.51 5.60 10.21
CA GLU A 176 -20.27 4.24 10.73
C GLU A 176 -19.94 3.25 9.60
N ILE A 177 -20.70 3.30 8.49
CA ILE A 177 -20.45 2.46 7.31
C ILE A 177 -19.04 2.71 6.76
N ILE A 178 -18.64 3.97 6.60
CA ILE A 178 -17.31 4.32 6.11
C ILE A 178 -16.23 3.83 7.08
N THR A 179 -16.45 3.95 8.38
CA THR A 179 -15.49 3.52 9.41
C THR A 179 -15.31 2.00 9.38
N LYS A 180 -16.42 1.25 9.36
CA LYS A 180 -16.39 -0.22 9.27
C LYS A 180 -15.77 -0.70 7.96
N MET A 181 -16.10 -0.05 6.84
CA MET A 181 -15.47 -0.33 5.55
C MET A 181 -13.95 -0.11 5.60
N ARG A 182 -13.48 0.95 6.24
CA ARG A 182 -12.04 1.19 6.41
C ARG A 182 -11.36 0.15 7.30
N GLU A 183 -12.04 -0.35 8.34
CA GLU A 183 -11.53 -1.45 9.17
C GLU A 183 -11.45 -2.76 8.36
N GLU A 184 -12.45 -3.07 7.54
CA GLU A 184 -12.43 -4.24 6.66
C GLU A 184 -11.29 -4.15 5.62
N GLN A 185 -11.10 -2.99 5.00
CA GLN A 185 -10.01 -2.76 4.05
C GLN A 185 -8.63 -2.89 4.72
N ASP A 186 -8.53 -2.42 5.96
CA ASP A 186 -7.32 -2.49 6.78
C ASP A 186 -6.97 -3.94 7.18
N SER A 187 -7.99 -4.75 7.48
CA SER A 187 -7.85 -6.20 7.65
C SER A 187 -7.31 -6.90 6.40
N VAL A 188 -7.84 -6.55 5.20
CA VAL A 188 -7.31 -7.08 3.93
C VAL A 188 -5.87 -6.64 3.68
N MET A 189 -5.55 -5.38 3.99
CA MET A 189 -4.18 -4.87 3.90
C MET A 189 -3.23 -5.69 4.78
N ARG A 190 -3.65 -6.04 6.01
CA ARG A 190 -2.90 -6.82 7.00
C ARG A 190 -3.09 -8.34 6.92
N ALA A 191 -3.73 -8.87 5.88
CA ALA A 191 -3.90 -10.31 5.72
C ALA A 191 -2.54 -11.04 5.80
N PRO A 192 -2.49 -12.31 6.25
CA PRO A 192 -1.23 -13.05 6.39
C PRO A 192 -0.35 -12.94 5.13
N TYR A 193 0.96 -12.76 5.31
CA TYR A 193 1.89 -12.58 4.18
C TYR A 193 2.15 -13.89 3.42
N GLN A 194 1.91 -15.04 4.06
CA GLN A 194 2.09 -16.37 3.48
C GLN A 194 0.86 -16.80 2.68
N GLY A 195 1.07 -17.40 1.51
CA GLY A 195 0.03 -17.97 0.67
C GLY A 195 -0.63 -16.97 -0.28
N VAL A 196 -1.86 -17.28 -0.70
CA VAL A 196 -2.60 -16.50 -1.70
C VAL A 196 -3.73 -15.72 -1.04
N THR A 197 -3.77 -14.41 -1.29
CA THR A 197 -4.86 -13.53 -0.83
C THR A 197 -5.71 -13.10 -2.02
N LEU A 198 -7.01 -13.44 -2.00
CA LEU A 198 -7.97 -13.03 -3.03
C LEU A 198 -8.78 -11.82 -2.54
N VAL A 199 -8.65 -10.67 -3.23
CA VAL A 199 -9.42 -9.46 -2.92
C VAL A 199 -10.57 -9.30 -3.91
N LYS A 200 -11.81 -9.51 -3.44
CA LYS A 200 -13.04 -9.37 -4.24
C LYS A 200 -13.87 -8.18 -3.77
N GLY A 201 -14.40 -7.40 -4.72
CA GLY A 201 -15.25 -6.25 -4.41
C GLY A 201 -15.81 -5.58 -5.68
N ALA A 202 -16.86 -4.78 -5.51
CA ALA A 202 -17.51 -4.04 -6.60
C ALA A 202 -16.58 -3.03 -7.29
N ALA A 203 -16.93 -2.58 -8.49
CA ALA A 203 -16.20 -1.49 -9.16
C ALA A 203 -16.16 -0.26 -8.25
N GLY A 204 -15.03 0.46 -8.22
CA GLY A 204 -14.84 1.63 -7.35
C GLY A 204 -14.56 1.34 -5.87
N SER A 205 -14.58 0.08 -5.41
CA SER A 205 -14.38 -0.25 -3.99
C SER A 205 -12.93 -0.11 -3.47
N GLY A 206 -12.03 0.51 -4.25
CA GLY A 206 -10.64 0.76 -3.83
C GLY A 206 -9.69 -0.45 -3.86
N LYS A 207 -10.01 -1.55 -4.55
CA LYS A 207 -9.20 -2.79 -4.57
C LYS A 207 -7.72 -2.55 -4.90
N THR A 208 -7.46 -1.79 -5.97
CA THR A 208 -6.09 -1.44 -6.37
C THR A 208 -5.38 -0.66 -5.27
N ASN A 209 -6.09 0.27 -4.62
CA ASN A 209 -5.52 1.06 -3.53
C ASN A 209 -5.12 0.19 -2.33
N ILE A 210 -6.02 -0.72 -1.92
CA ILE A 210 -5.75 -1.67 -0.83
C ILE A 210 -4.57 -2.58 -1.17
N ALA A 211 -4.46 -3.06 -2.41
CA ALA A 211 -3.35 -3.89 -2.85
C ALA A 211 -1.99 -3.16 -2.74
N PHE A 212 -1.95 -1.87 -3.05
CA PHE A 212 -0.73 -1.08 -2.99
C PHE A 212 -0.37 -0.74 -1.55
N HIS A 213 -1.35 -0.35 -0.73
CA HIS A 213 -1.15 -0.19 0.71
C HIS A 213 -0.70 -1.50 1.37
N ARG A 214 -1.13 -2.66 0.87
CA ARG A 214 -0.61 -3.96 1.30
C ARG A 214 0.87 -4.13 0.97
N ILE A 215 1.32 -3.72 -0.22
CA ILE A 215 2.76 -3.74 -0.56
C ILE A 215 3.54 -2.84 0.38
N VAL A 216 3.05 -1.63 0.69
CA VAL A 216 3.68 -0.72 1.67
C VAL A 216 3.73 -1.37 3.05
N TYR A 217 2.66 -2.04 3.48
CA TYR A 217 2.62 -2.77 4.74
C TYR A 217 3.66 -3.90 4.77
N LEU A 218 3.69 -4.77 3.77
CA LEU A 218 4.61 -5.90 3.70
C LEU A 218 6.07 -5.45 3.69
N THR A 219 6.40 -4.46 2.87
CA THR A 219 7.77 -3.91 2.77
C THR A 219 8.20 -3.16 4.03
N SER A 220 7.26 -2.64 4.84
CA SER A 220 7.57 -1.95 6.09
C SER A 220 7.70 -2.92 7.27
N GLU A 221 6.84 -3.92 7.35
CA GLU A 221 6.74 -4.84 8.49
C GLU A 221 7.67 -6.05 8.36
N TYR A 222 7.87 -6.52 7.13
CA TYR A 222 8.65 -7.72 6.80
C TYR A 222 9.75 -7.37 5.78
N PRO A 223 10.68 -6.44 6.11
CA PRO A 223 11.65 -5.92 5.14
C PRO A 223 12.66 -6.98 4.67
N GLU A 224 12.91 -8.02 5.47
CA GLU A 224 13.83 -9.12 5.10
C GLU A 224 13.18 -10.06 4.08
N GLU A 225 11.88 -10.31 4.20
CA GLU A 225 11.11 -11.17 3.31
C GLU A 225 10.64 -10.42 2.05
N PHE A 226 10.34 -9.13 2.16
CA PHE A 226 9.72 -8.31 1.11
C PHE A 226 10.56 -7.08 0.76
N ARG A 227 11.64 -7.31 0.01
CA ARG A 227 12.40 -6.23 -0.64
C ARG A 227 11.62 -5.67 -1.82
N GLN A 228 11.60 -4.34 -1.99
CA GLN A 228 10.81 -3.69 -3.05
C GLN A 228 11.12 -4.24 -4.45
N GLN A 229 12.39 -4.49 -4.76
CA GLN A 229 12.86 -5.01 -6.05
C GLN A 229 12.41 -6.46 -6.32
N ALA A 230 12.07 -7.22 -5.28
CA ALA A 230 11.59 -8.59 -5.38
C ALA A 230 10.05 -8.66 -5.59
N ILE A 231 9.37 -7.51 -5.61
CA ILE A 231 7.93 -7.42 -5.79
C ILE A 231 7.61 -7.01 -7.24
N ALA A 232 6.77 -7.81 -7.89
CA ALA A 232 6.24 -7.53 -9.22
C ALA A 232 4.73 -7.31 -9.20
N VAL A 233 4.28 -6.24 -9.84
CA VAL A 233 2.87 -5.91 -10.05
C VAL A 233 2.55 -6.07 -11.53
N PHE A 234 1.59 -6.94 -11.84
CA PHE A 234 1.15 -7.18 -13.21
C PHE A 234 -0.13 -6.41 -13.54
N CYS A 235 -0.16 -5.81 -14.71
CA CYS A 235 -1.30 -5.09 -15.24
C CYS A 235 -1.56 -5.47 -16.71
N TYR A 236 -2.74 -5.10 -17.22
CA TYR A 236 -3.18 -5.56 -18.55
C TYR A 236 -2.72 -4.66 -19.71
N ASN A 237 -2.31 -3.41 -19.47
CA ASN A 237 -1.84 -2.53 -20.53
C ASN A 237 -0.80 -1.50 -20.04
N VAL A 238 -0.08 -0.91 -21.01
CA VAL A 238 1.01 0.06 -20.76
C VAL A 238 0.50 1.36 -20.14
N ALA A 239 -0.73 1.80 -20.47
CA ALA A 239 -1.31 3.01 -19.90
C ALA A 239 -1.53 2.86 -18.38
N LEU A 240 -2.07 1.71 -17.95
CA LEU A 240 -2.26 1.37 -16.55
C LEU A 240 -0.93 1.20 -15.84
N LYS A 241 0.07 0.58 -16.49
CA LYS A 241 1.43 0.50 -15.94
C LYS A 241 1.93 1.88 -15.50
N LYS A 242 1.85 2.90 -16.37
CA LYS A 242 2.32 4.26 -16.04
C LYS A 242 1.59 4.86 -14.84
N TYR A 243 0.27 4.71 -14.79
CA TYR A 243 -0.54 5.18 -13.65
C TYR A 243 -0.12 4.50 -12.34
N LEU A 244 0.01 3.17 -12.36
CA LEU A 244 0.39 2.39 -11.19
C LEU A 244 1.82 2.69 -10.73
N SER A 245 2.77 2.87 -11.67
CA SER A 245 4.14 3.27 -11.34
C SER A 245 4.19 4.61 -10.61
N ASN A 246 3.42 5.61 -11.06
CA ASN A 246 3.34 6.90 -10.38
C ASN A 246 2.77 6.76 -8.95
N MET A 247 1.75 5.91 -8.79
CA MET A 247 1.15 5.65 -7.49
C MET A 247 2.14 5.00 -6.49
N LEU A 248 3.07 4.15 -6.96
CA LEU A 248 4.14 3.59 -6.11
C LEU A 248 5.12 4.66 -5.65
N VAL A 249 5.43 5.64 -6.49
CA VAL A 249 6.27 6.79 -6.12
C VAL A 249 5.59 7.62 -5.03
N GLU A 250 4.29 7.90 -5.18
CA GLU A 250 3.51 8.62 -4.16
C GLU A 250 3.43 7.87 -2.82
N LEU A 251 3.37 6.54 -2.88
CA LEU A 251 3.38 5.66 -1.71
C LEU A 251 4.77 5.37 -1.17
N ASN A 252 5.80 6.00 -1.74
CA ASN A 252 7.16 5.94 -1.24
C ASN A 252 7.81 4.55 -1.34
N ILE A 253 7.42 3.79 -2.36
CA ILE A 253 7.94 2.46 -2.70
C ILE A 253 8.32 2.38 -4.20
N PRO A 254 9.19 3.30 -4.69
CA PRO A 254 9.43 3.49 -6.11
C PRO A 254 10.17 2.32 -6.79
N GLN A 255 10.79 1.42 -6.02
CA GLN A 255 11.57 0.31 -6.57
C GLN A 255 10.73 -0.93 -6.89
N VAL A 256 9.44 -0.93 -6.53
CA VAL A 256 8.52 -2.01 -6.90
C VAL A 256 8.29 -1.99 -8.40
N GLN A 257 8.46 -3.14 -9.05
CA GLN A 257 8.37 -3.22 -10.50
C GLN A 257 6.92 -3.42 -10.95
N VAL A 258 6.49 -2.64 -11.94
CA VAL A 258 5.18 -2.79 -12.59
C VAL A 258 5.40 -3.21 -14.03
N PHE A 259 4.71 -4.26 -14.45
CA PHE A 259 4.79 -4.81 -15.80
C PHE A 259 3.42 -4.87 -16.44
N SER A 260 3.35 -4.64 -17.75
CA SER A 260 2.31 -5.31 -18.53
C SER A 260 2.72 -6.77 -18.75
N ILE A 261 1.75 -7.66 -18.90
CA ILE A 261 2.03 -9.09 -19.17
C ILE A 261 2.88 -9.23 -20.43
N ASP A 262 2.53 -8.51 -21.50
CA ASP A 262 3.24 -8.57 -22.77
C ASP A 262 4.70 -8.14 -22.65
N GLU A 263 4.96 -7.05 -21.91
CA GLU A 263 6.31 -6.54 -21.69
C GLU A 263 7.15 -7.49 -20.83
N TRP A 264 6.55 -8.09 -19.80
CA TRP A 264 7.25 -9.06 -18.96
C TRP A 264 7.65 -10.30 -19.76
N ILE A 265 6.72 -10.85 -20.53
CA ILE A 265 6.99 -11.99 -21.42
C ILE A 265 8.09 -11.63 -22.43
N TYR A 266 7.98 -10.48 -23.09
CA TYR A 266 8.97 -10.02 -24.05
C TYR A 266 10.37 -9.89 -23.42
N THR A 267 10.44 -9.35 -22.19
CA THR A 267 11.69 -9.20 -21.45
C THR A 267 12.37 -10.55 -21.21
N ILE A 268 11.61 -11.56 -20.82
CA ILE A 268 12.11 -12.93 -20.62
C ILE A 268 12.55 -13.54 -21.95
N LEU A 269 11.73 -13.44 -22.99
CA LEU A 269 12.04 -14.00 -24.29
C LEU A 269 13.33 -13.41 -24.87
N ARG A 270 13.55 -12.11 -24.72
CA ARG A 270 14.76 -11.43 -25.21
C ARG A 270 16.03 -11.82 -24.46
N GLN A 271 15.92 -12.27 -23.20
CA GLN A 271 17.08 -12.76 -22.46
C GLN A 271 17.57 -14.12 -22.98
N VAL A 272 16.66 -14.92 -23.53
CA VAL A 272 16.94 -16.28 -23.99
C VAL A 272 17.06 -16.36 -25.51
N THR A 273 16.49 -15.39 -26.24
CA THR A 273 16.38 -15.40 -27.71
C THR A 273 16.63 -14.01 -28.30
N ASN A 274 16.99 -13.95 -29.57
CA ASN A 274 17.09 -12.69 -30.34
C ASN A 274 15.75 -12.26 -30.98
N ILE A 275 14.62 -12.76 -30.48
CA ILE A 275 13.30 -12.42 -31.03
C ILE A 275 13.01 -10.94 -30.74
N GLY A 276 12.75 -10.17 -31.80
CA GLY A 276 12.31 -8.78 -31.70
C GLY A 276 10.89 -8.66 -31.16
N TRP A 277 10.40 -7.44 -30.96
CA TRP A 277 9.04 -7.22 -30.46
C TRP A 277 8.03 -7.95 -31.37
N PRO A 278 7.27 -8.94 -30.85
CA PRO A 278 6.38 -9.71 -31.69
C PRO A 278 5.31 -8.77 -32.28
N ASN A 279 5.15 -8.79 -33.60
CA ASN A 279 4.07 -8.06 -34.26
C ASN A 279 2.75 -8.77 -33.91
N TYR A 280 2.06 -8.27 -32.89
CA TYR A 280 0.98 -8.98 -32.22
C TYR A 280 -0.40 -8.53 -32.73
N ASP A 281 -0.61 -8.64 -34.04
CA ASP A 281 -1.96 -8.52 -34.61
C ASP A 281 -2.55 -9.93 -34.71
N GLU A 282 -3.20 -10.34 -33.61
CA GLU A 282 -3.75 -11.68 -33.44
C GLU A 282 -5.22 -11.57 -33.06
N ASP A 283 -6.06 -12.38 -33.71
CA ASP A 283 -7.50 -12.35 -33.47
C ASP A 283 -7.85 -12.84 -32.04
N PRO A 284 -8.96 -12.35 -31.46
CA PRO A 284 -9.34 -12.71 -30.10
C PRO A 284 -9.53 -14.22 -29.85
N TRP A 285 -10.00 -14.98 -30.85
CA TRP A 285 -10.25 -16.41 -30.69
C TRP A 285 -8.96 -17.21 -30.62
N THR A 286 -7.96 -16.85 -31.42
CA THR A 286 -6.63 -17.45 -31.32
C THR A 286 -6.00 -17.14 -29.96
N LYS A 287 -6.13 -15.91 -29.44
CA LYS A 287 -5.67 -15.57 -28.07
C LYS A 287 -6.34 -16.44 -27.02
N ILE A 288 -7.67 -16.62 -27.07
CA ILE A 288 -8.41 -17.47 -26.12
C ILE A 288 -7.97 -18.93 -26.24
N THR A 289 -7.71 -19.41 -27.45
CA THR A 289 -7.26 -20.79 -27.67
C THR A 289 -5.86 -21.02 -27.10
N LYS A 290 -4.96 -20.04 -27.21
CA LYS A 290 -3.61 -20.11 -26.65
C LYS A 290 -3.56 -20.06 -25.12
N THR A 291 -4.59 -19.52 -24.44
CA THR A 291 -4.63 -19.48 -22.97
C THR A 291 -5.21 -20.74 -22.33
N ARG A 292 -5.73 -21.67 -23.14
CA ARG A 292 -6.29 -22.95 -22.69
C ARG A 292 -5.18 -23.96 -22.38
N LYS A 293 -5.38 -24.80 -21.36
CA LYS A 293 -4.39 -25.81 -20.94
C LYS A 293 -4.15 -26.87 -22.02
N GLU A 294 -5.13 -27.05 -22.90
CA GLU A 294 -5.13 -27.97 -24.04
C GLU A 294 -4.07 -27.62 -25.09
N ILE A 295 -3.49 -26.42 -25.05
CA ILE A 295 -2.36 -26.05 -25.91
C ILE A 295 -1.04 -26.67 -25.43
N LEU A 296 -0.91 -27.02 -24.14
CA LEU A 296 0.35 -27.49 -23.56
C LEU A 296 0.86 -28.79 -24.21
N PRO A 297 0.02 -29.82 -24.48
CA PRO A 297 0.45 -31.01 -25.20
C PRO A 297 0.95 -30.70 -26.62
N ILE A 298 0.30 -29.75 -27.31
CA ILE A 298 0.67 -29.34 -28.68
C ILE A 298 2.03 -28.65 -28.65
N LEU A 299 2.26 -27.73 -27.70
CA LEU A 299 3.55 -27.06 -27.53
C LEU A 299 4.67 -28.06 -27.19
N ASN A 300 4.40 -29.04 -26.34
CA ASN A 300 5.37 -30.07 -25.99
C ASN A 300 5.71 -30.97 -27.19
N ALA A 301 4.71 -31.37 -27.98
CA ALA A 301 4.93 -32.12 -29.21
C ALA A 301 5.80 -31.34 -30.19
N PHE A 302 5.44 -30.07 -30.44
CA PHE A 302 6.21 -29.18 -31.30
C PHE A 302 7.66 -29.01 -30.82
N TYR A 303 7.87 -28.77 -29.52
CA TYR A 303 9.20 -28.63 -28.94
C TYR A 303 10.04 -29.91 -29.13
N ASN A 304 9.46 -31.09 -28.89
CA ASN A 304 10.16 -32.36 -29.02
C ASN A 304 10.55 -32.66 -30.48
N GLU A 305 9.69 -32.34 -31.43
CA GLU A 305 9.98 -32.51 -32.87
C GLU A 305 11.07 -31.56 -33.36
N ASN A 306 11.10 -30.32 -32.86
CA ASN A 306 11.99 -29.26 -33.37
C ASN A 306 13.21 -29.02 -32.48
N LYS A 307 13.46 -29.87 -31.48
CA LYS A 307 14.51 -29.67 -30.46
C LYS A 307 15.90 -29.49 -31.07
N SER A 308 16.22 -30.19 -32.15
CA SER A 308 17.52 -30.12 -32.83
C SER A 308 17.74 -28.83 -33.64
N GLN A 309 16.69 -28.07 -33.92
CA GLN A 309 16.75 -26.81 -34.69
C GLN A 309 16.64 -25.57 -33.79
N LEU A 310 16.30 -25.75 -32.51
CA LEU A 310 16.02 -24.68 -31.54
C LEU A 310 17.17 -24.41 -30.55
N ILE A 311 18.23 -25.24 -30.57
CA ILE A 311 19.46 -25.10 -29.76
C ILE A 311 20.60 -24.72 -30.71
#